data_AF-A0A161M7K5-F1
#
_entry.id   AF-A0A161M7K5-F1
#
_cell.length_a   1.000
_cell.length_b   1.000
_cell.length_c   1.000
_cell.angle_alpha   90.00
_cell.angle_beta   90.00
_cell.angle_gamma   90.00
#
_symmetry.space_group_name_H-M   'P 1'
#
loop_
_entity.id
_entity.type
_entity.pdbx_description
1 polymer ?
#
loop_
_entity_poly.entity_id
_entity_poly.type
_entity_poly.pdbx_seq_one_letter_code
_entity_poly.pdbx_strand_id
1 'polypeptide(L)'
;EQAQELVVNENILLQTLGFDVAIDHPHTHVVRCCHLVRASKDLAQTSYFMASNSLHLTTMCLQYKPTVVACFCIHLACKWSNWEIPQSTEGKPWFWYVDKSVTQELLEQLTEEFLAIFEKCPSRLKKKITSLSSTQNPTILSAFSNEGDKKRNGEGSSSNPTSATGANFGGNDDLKKK
;
A
#
# COMPACT_ATOMS: atom_id res chain seq x y z
N GLU A 1 27.11 -31.17 2.27
CA GLU A 1 27.30 -30.21 3.37
C GLU A 1 26.13 -29.23 3.47
N GLN A 2 25.91 -28.35 2.48
CA GLN A 2 24.77 -27.39 2.48
C GLN A 2 23.38 -28.03 2.68
N ALA A 3 23.12 -29.19 2.08
CA ALA A 3 21.84 -29.89 2.26
C ALA A 3 21.60 -30.38 3.69
N GLN A 4 22.67 -30.74 4.41
CA GLN A 4 22.58 -31.23 5.78
C GLN A 4 22.34 -30.07 6.76
N GLU A 5 22.94 -28.91 6.49
CA GLU A 5 22.70 -27.68 7.24
C GLU A 5 21.24 -27.20 7.11
N LEU A 6 20.65 -27.29 5.91
CA LEU A 6 19.24 -26.94 5.70
C LEU A 6 18.29 -27.80 6.55
N VAL A 7 18.53 -29.12 6.61
CA VAL A 7 17.72 -30.04 7.43
C VAL A 7 17.85 -29.72 8.92
N VAL A 8 19.05 -29.39 9.38
CA VAL A 8 19.27 -28.96 10.77
C VAL A 8 18.52 -27.66 11.06
N ASN A 9 18.63 -26.67 10.19
CA ASN A 9 17.96 -25.38 10.35
C ASN A 9 16.43 -25.51 10.28
N GLU A 10 15.89 -26.36 9.41
CA GLU A 10 14.47 -26.69 9.35
C GLU A 10 13.98 -27.29 10.67
N ASN A 11 14.74 -28.22 11.25
CA ASN A 11 14.39 -28.83 12.53
C ASN A 11 14.39 -27.80 13.67
N ILE A 12 15.42 -26.94 13.72
CA ILE A 12 15.49 -25.84 14.69
C ILE A 12 14.30 -24.90 14.52
N LEU A 13 13.93 -24.54 13.29
CA LEU A 13 12.78 -23.68 13.01
C LEU A 13 11.47 -24.31 13.48
N LEU A 14 11.22 -25.58 13.15
CA LEU A 14 10.02 -26.30 13.58
C LEU A 14 9.91 -26.39 15.11
N GLN A 15 11.02 -26.70 15.79
CA GLN A 15 11.06 -26.71 17.26
C GLN A 15 10.82 -25.31 17.85
N THR A 16 11.40 -24.28 17.24
CA THR A 16 11.25 -22.88 17.69
C THR A 16 9.81 -22.40 17.57
N LEU A 17 9.11 -22.80 16.50
CA LEU A 17 7.68 -22.52 16.30
C LEU A 17 6.77 -23.42 17.14
N GLY A 18 7.31 -24.35 17.92
CA GLY A 18 6.52 -25.32 18.69
C GLY A 18 5.68 -26.24 17.80
N PHE A 19 6.13 -26.48 16.56
CA PHE A 19 5.39 -27.19 15.50
C PHE A 19 4.05 -26.54 15.11
N ASP A 20 3.79 -25.30 15.51
CA ASP A 20 2.65 -24.52 15.04
C ASP A 20 2.96 -23.85 13.70
N VAL A 21 2.70 -24.60 12.61
CA VAL A 21 2.94 -24.15 11.24
C VAL A 21 1.66 -23.60 10.57
N ALA A 22 0.54 -23.57 11.29
CA ALA A 22 -0.76 -23.15 10.75
C ALA A 22 -0.95 -21.64 10.91
N ILE A 23 -0.37 -20.87 9.99
CA ILE A 23 -0.41 -19.40 10.05
C ILE A 23 -1.64 -18.84 9.32
N ASP A 24 -2.49 -18.11 10.04
CA ASP A 24 -3.56 -17.31 9.44
C ASP A 24 -3.02 -15.96 8.93
N HIS A 25 -3.49 -15.55 7.75
CA HIS A 25 -2.99 -14.37 7.05
C HIS A 25 -4.10 -13.36 6.74
N PRO A 26 -3.79 -12.05 6.76
CA PRO A 26 -4.79 -11.00 6.53
C PRO A 26 -5.44 -11.08 5.13
N HIS A 27 -4.74 -11.62 4.13
CA HIS A 27 -5.24 -11.73 2.75
C HIS A 27 -6.59 -12.43 2.63
N THR A 28 -6.79 -13.52 3.38
CA THR A 28 -8.05 -14.27 3.39
C THR A 28 -9.22 -13.39 3.83
N HIS A 29 -9.00 -12.60 4.89
CA HIS A 29 -10.00 -11.69 5.43
C HIS A 29 -10.23 -10.47 4.52
N VAL A 30 -9.19 -9.98 3.84
CA VAL A 30 -9.31 -8.90 2.85
C VAL A 30 -10.23 -9.33 1.72
N VAL A 31 -9.98 -10.48 1.09
CA VAL A 31 -10.80 -10.96 -0.03
C VAL A 31 -12.26 -11.16 0.39
N ARG A 32 -12.49 -11.77 1.56
CA ARG A 32 -13.84 -11.97 2.09
C ARG A 32 -14.56 -10.65 2.33
N CYS A 33 -13.91 -9.68 2.99
CA CYS A 33 -14.51 -8.40 3.30
C CYS A 33 -14.80 -7.59 2.02
N CYS A 34 -13.84 -7.50 1.09
CA CYS A 34 -14.05 -6.81 -0.19
C CYS A 34 -15.22 -7.39 -0.99
N HIS A 35 -15.42 -8.71 -0.94
CA HIS A 35 -16.58 -9.35 -1.57
C HIS A 35 -17.90 -8.93 -0.90
N LEU A 36 -17.96 -8.95 0.44
CA LEU A 36 -19.16 -8.59 1.20
C LEU A 36 -19.59 -7.14 0.96
N VAL A 37 -18.63 -6.21 0.93
CA VAL A 37 -18.92 -4.77 0.73
C VAL A 37 -19.05 -4.37 -0.74
N ARG A 38 -18.99 -5.34 -1.67
CA ARG A 38 -19.03 -5.12 -3.13
C ARG A 38 -18.00 -4.09 -3.59
N ALA A 39 -16.78 -4.17 -3.04
CA ALA A 39 -15.66 -3.33 -3.42
C ALA A 39 -15.33 -3.48 -4.91
N SER A 40 -14.80 -2.42 -5.51
CA SER A 40 -14.25 -2.50 -6.87
C SER A 40 -13.06 -3.46 -6.91
N LYS A 41 -12.78 -4.01 -8.10
CA LYS A 41 -11.61 -4.88 -8.31
C LYS A 41 -10.32 -4.17 -7.95
N ASP A 42 -10.20 -2.89 -8.31
CA ASP A 42 -9.01 -2.07 -8.06
C ASP A 42 -8.79 -1.84 -6.57
N LEU A 43 -9.87 -1.59 -5.81
CA LEU A 43 -9.79 -1.45 -4.36
C LEU A 43 -9.36 -2.77 -3.71
N ALA A 44 -9.97 -3.89 -4.11
CA ALA A 44 -9.62 -5.21 -3.59
C ALA A 44 -8.15 -5.57 -3.87
N GLN A 45 -7.66 -5.27 -5.08
CA GLN A 45 -6.25 -5.45 -5.44
C GLN A 45 -5.32 -4.56 -4.60
N THR A 46 -5.71 -3.30 -4.38
CA THR A 46 -4.95 -2.36 -3.55
C THR A 46 -4.88 -2.82 -2.11
N SER A 47 -6.01 -3.25 -1.52
CA SER A 47 -6.06 -3.80 -0.16
C SER A 47 -5.23 -5.09 -0.03
N TYR A 48 -5.28 -5.97 -1.02
CA TYR A 48 -4.46 -7.19 -1.04
C TYR A 48 -2.96 -6.86 -1.10
N PHE A 49 -2.60 -5.88 -1.93
CA PHE A 49 -1.24 -5.39 -2.03
C PHE A 49 -0.77 -4.76 -0.70
N MET A 50 -1.63 -4.02 -0.01
CA MET A 50 -1.34 -3.49 1.33
C MET A 50 -1.10 -4.60 2.37
N ALA A 51 -1.89 -5.68 2.33
CA ALA A 51 -1.66 -6.84 3.22
C ALA A 51 -0.27 -7.47 3.02
N SER A 52 0.21 -7.55 1.79
CA SER A 52 1.58 -8.02 1.51
C SER A 52 2.65 -7.04 2.00
N ASN A 53 2.43 -5.73 1.89
CA ASN A 53 3.40 -4.74 2.39
C ASN A 53 3.42 -4.67 3.92
N SER A 54 2.27 -4.85 4.58
CA SER A 54 2.21 -4.98 6.04
C SER A 54 3.15 -6.10 6.52
N LEU A 55 3.08 -7.29 5.89
CA LEU A 55 3.95 -8.41 6.26
C LEU A 55 5.45 -8.16 5.98
N HIS A 56 5.79 -7.48 4.88
CA HIS A 56 7.19 -7.25 4.51
C HIS A 56 7.85 -6.09 5.25
N LEU A 57 7.09 -5.06 5.63
CA LEU A 57 7.63 -3.80 6.13
C LEU A 57 7.42 -3.62 7.62
N THR A 58 6.42 -4.27 8.20
CA THR A 58 6.06 -4.09 9.60
C THR A 58 6.08 -5.43 10.35
N THR A 59 6.03 -5.34 11.68
CA THR A 59 5.90 -6.49 12.58
C THR A 59 4.45 -6.67 13.05
N MET A 60 3.47 -6.12 12.33
CA MET A 60 2.06 -6.17 12.73
C MET A 60 1.52 -7.59 12.82
N CYS A 61 2.08 -8.54 12.06
CA CYS A 61 1.73 -9.96 12.14
C CYS A 61 2.07 -10.61 13.50
N LEU A 62 2.94 -9.99 14.30
CA LEU A 62 3.28 -10.44 15.66
C LEU A 62 2.50 -9.69 16.75
N GLN A 63 1.91 -8.54 16.41
CA GLN A 63 1.28 -7.63 17.37
C GLN A 63 -0.26 -7.69 17.32
N TYR A 64 -0.83 -7.95 16.14
CA TYR A 64 -2.27 -7.86 15.90
C TYR A 64 -2.79 -9.11 15.19
N LYS A 65 -4.07 -9.42 15.42
CA LYS A 65 -4.75 -10.51 14.72
C LYS A 65 -4.80 -10.24 13.21
N PRO A 66 -4.77 -11.28 12.36
CA PRO A 66 -4.90 -11.13 10.91
C PRO A 66 -6.15 -10.36 10.47
N THR A 67 -7.24 -10.50 11.20
CA THR A 67 -8.50 -9.75 11.00
C THR A 67 -8.33 -8.23 11.17
N VAL A 68 -7.62 -7.80 12.22
CA VAL A 68 -7.33 -6.38 12.49
C VAL A 68 -6.45 -5.80 11.39
N VAL A 69 -5.40 -6.53 11.00
CA VAL A 69 -4.49 -6.11 9.92
C VAL A 69 -5.23 -6.00 8.59
N ALA A 70 -6.17 -6.93 8.31
CA ALA A 70 -7.02 -6.85 7.13
C ALA A 70 -7.92 -5.61 7.12
N CYS A 71 -8.53 -5.28 8.26
CA CYS A 71 -9.32 -4.05 8.39
C CYS A 71 -8.48 -2.80 8.13
N PHE A 72 -7.28 -2.74 8.68
CA PHE A 72 -6.32 -1.67 8.40
C PHE A 72 -5.99 -1.55 6.90
N CYS A 73 -5.66 -2.66 6.24
CA CYS A 73 -5.30 -2.66 4.81
C CYS A 73 -6.45 -2.17 3.91
N ILE A 74 -7.69 -2.53 4.25
CA ILE A 74 -8.88 -2.05 3.55
C ILE A 74 -9.12 -0.57 3.85
N HIS A 75 -9.02 -0.15 5.12
CA HIS A 75 -9.21 1.25 5.52
C HIS A 75 -8.25 2.19 4.78
N LEU A 76 -6.98 1.83 4.71
CA LEU A 76 -5.96 2.61 4.00
C LEU A 76 -6.27 2.70 2.50
N ALA A 77 -6.64 1.58 1.86
CA ALA A 77 -7.02 1.57 0.46
C ALA A 77 -8.27 2.42 0.18
N CYS A 78 -9.27 2.36 1.08
CA CYS A 78 -10.48 3.18 1.00
C CYS A 78 -10.15 4.68 1.04
N LYS A 79 -9.27 5.10 1.97
CA LYS A 79 -8.79 6.49 2.06
C LYS A 79 -8.06 6.93 0.79
N TRP A 80 -7.25 6.06 0.18
CA TRP A 80 -6.56 6.39 -1.08
C TRP A 80 -7.49 6.48 -2.28
N SER A 81 -8.51 5.62 -2.36
CA SER A 81 -9.51 5.66 -3.43
C SER A 81 -10.60 6.73 -3.20
N ASN A 82 -10.51 7.51 -2.11
CA ASN A 82 -11.55 8.45 -1.67
C ASN A 82 -12.95 7.80 -1.68
N TRP A 83 -13.00 6.53 -1.28
CA TRP A 83 -14.19 5.70 -1.24
C TRP A 83 -14.44 5.28 0.19
N GLU A 84 -15.68 5.43 0.64
CA GLU A 84 -16.08 5.01 1.97
C GLU A 84 -17.06 3.85 1.88
N ILE A 85 -16.84 2.83 2.71
CA ILE A 85 -17.76 1.71 2.82
C ILE A 85 -19.04 2.22 3.51
N PRO A 86 -20.22 2.06 2.87
CA PRO A 86 -21.48 2.48 3.47
C PRO A 86 -21.69 1.86 4.84
N GLN A 87 -22.26 2.63 5.76
CA GLN A 87 -22.68 2.10 7.06
C GLN A 87 -23.75 1.03 6.87
N SER A 88 -23.72 0.04 7.75
CA SER A 88 -24.76 -0.97 7.80
C SER A 88 -26.11 -0.36 8.18
N THR A 89 -27.20 -1.04 7.83
CA THR A 89 -28.56 -0.68 8.25
C THR A 89 -28.75 -0.71 9.78
N GLU A 90 -27.83 -1.34 10.51
CA GLU A 90 -27.80 -1.37 11.98
C GLU A 90 -27.00 -0.22 12.60
N GLY A 91 -26.46 0.71 11.80
CA GLY A 91 -25.66 1.84 12.26
C GLY A 91 -24.26 1.46 12.75
N LYS A 92 -23.83 0.21 12.55
CA LYS A 92 -22.49 -0.25 12.92
C LYS A 92 -21.48 -0.05 11.79
N PRO A 93 -20.21 0.27 12.13
CA PRO A 93 -19.16 0.39 11.13
C PRO A 93 -18.83 -0.97 10.50
N TRP A 94 -18.38 -0.95 9.25
CA TRP A 94 -18.12 -2.17 8.47
C TRP A 94 -17.08 -3.09 9.12
N PHE A 95 -16.05 -2.52 9.75
CA PHE A 95 -14.97 -3.29 10.39
C PHE A 95 -15.45 -4.11 11.58
N TRP A 96 -16.56 -3.72 12.22
CA TRP A 96 -17.15 -4.46 13.33
C TRP A 96 -17.66 -5.86 12.90
N TYR A 97 -18.05 -6.00 11.64
CA TYR A 97 -18.48 -7.29 11.07
C TYR A 97 -17.30 -8.22 10.73
N VAL A 98 -16.09 -7.68 10.66
CA VAL A 98 -14.85 -8.45 10.47
C VAL A 98 -14.27 -8.83 11.83
N ASP A 99 -14.12 -7.85 12.72
CA ASP A 99 -13.65 -8.05 14.08
C ASP A 99 -14.22 -7.00 15.04
N LYS A 100 -14.79 -7.47 16.14
CA LYS A 100 -15.44 -6.64 17.15
C LYS A 100 -14.44 -5.81 17.98
N SER A 101 -13.16 -6.20 18.01
CA SER A 101 -12.13 -5.44 18.73
C SER A 101 -11.56 -4.27 17.92
N VAL A 102 -11.92 -4.13 16.64
CA VAL A 102 -11.43 -3.03 15.81
C VAL A 102 -12.22 -1.77 16.10
N THR A 103 -11.50 -0.68 16.34
CA THR A 103 -12.05 0.67 16.48
C THR A 103 -11.47 1.61 15.43
N GLN A 104 -12.11 2.76 15.24
CA GLN A 104 -11.65 3.75 14.27
C GLN A 104 -10.26 4.30 14.67
N GLU A 105 -10.05 4.55 15.96
CA GLU A 105 -8.79 5.05 16.50
C GLU A 105 -7.65 4.05 16.27
N LEU A 106 -7.92 2.74 16.42
CA LEU A 106 -6.93 1.71 16.16
C LEU A 106 -6.53 1.69 14.67
N LEU A 107 -7.48 1.81 13.75
CA LEU A 107 -7.19 1.84 12.32
C LEU A 107 -6.36 3.07 11.94
N GLU A 108 -6.63 4.21 12.54
CA GLU A 108 -5.87 5.45 12.35
C GLU A 108 -4.45 5.32 12.89
N GLN A 109 -4.28 4.80 14.11
CA GLN A 109 -2.97 4.53 14.71
C GLN A 109 -2.12 3.59 13.85
N LEU A 110 -2.69 2.47 13.38
CA LEU A 110 -1.99 1.52 12.51
C LEU A 110 -1.63 2.15 11.16
N THR A 111 -2.49 3.04 10.66
CA THR A 111 -2.24 3.77 9.42
C THR A 111 -1.06 4.71 9.56
N GLU A 112 -1.02 5.50 10.64
CA GLU A 112 0.10 6.40 10.93
C GLU A 112 1.41 5.64 11.12
N GLU A 113 1.39 4.54 11.89
CA GLU A 113 2.56 3.68 12.09
C GLU A 113 3.09 3.11 10.77
N PHE A 114 2.18 2.57 9.94
CA PHE A 114 2.55 2.03 8.64
C PHE A 114 3.15 3.11 7.73
N LEU A 115 2.54 4.29 7.66
CA LEU A 115 3.02 5.40 6.83
C LEU A 115 4.40 5.90 7.28
N ALA A 116 4.62 6.01 8.59
CA ALA A 116 5.92 6.42 9.14
C ALA A 116 7.04 5.42 8.81
N ILE A 117 6.73 4.11 8.80
CA ILE A 117 7.67 3.06 8.36
C ILE A 117 7.87 3.15 6.83
N PHE A 118 6.77 3.30 6.11
CA PHE A 118 6.75 3.35 4.65
C PHE A 118 7.59 4.51 4.09
N GLU A 119 7.56 5.68 4.75
CA GLU A 119 8.37 6.84 4.39
C GLU A 119 9.87 6.61 4.54
N LYS A 120 10.30 5.68 5.40
CA LYS A 120 11.71 5.32 5.58
C LYS A 120 12.21 4.32 4.51
N CYS A 121 11.31 3.73 3.71
CA CYS A 121 11.67 2.77 2.68
C CYS A 121 12.24 3.45 1.40
N PRO A 122 13.15 2.78 0.67
CA PRO A 122 13.79 3.33 -0.52
C PRO A 122 12.81 3.63 -1.68
N SER A 123 13.19 4.60 -2.51
CA SER A 123 12.35 5.28 -3.52
C SER A 123 11.60 4.38 -4.53
N ARG A 124 12.06 3.15 -4.78
CA ARG A 124 11.41 2.22 -5.71
C ARG A 124 10.03 1.77 -5.25
N LEU A 125 9.86 1.58 -3.93
CA LEU A 125 8.59 1.16 -3.36
C LEU A 125 7.58 2.33 -3.34
N LYS A 126 8.07 3.53 -2.99
CA LYS A 126 7.30 4.77 -3.08
C LYS A 126 6.75 5.01 -4.48
N LYS A 127 7.58 4.89 -5.51
CA LYS A 127 7.18 5.05 -6.93
C LYS A 127 6.06 4.10 -7.36
N LYS A 128 6.11 2.83 -6.93
CA LYS A 128 5.07 1.84 -7.28
C LYS A 128 3.72 2.21 -6.68
N ILE A 129 3.70 2.71 -5.45
CA ILE A 129 2.46 3.18 -4.81
C ILE A 129 1.98 4.51 -5.39
N THR A 130 2.89 5.45 -5.68
CA THR A 130 2.54 6.68 -6.41
C THR A 130 1.91 6.35 -7.77
N SER A 131 2.40 5.33 -8.47
CA SER A 131 1.82 4.90 -9.75
C SER A 131 0.41 4.32 -9.60
N LEU A 132 0.16 3.55 -8.54
CA LEU A 132 -1.17 3.01 -8.21
C LEU A 132 -2.16 4.12 -7.83
N SER A 133 -1.69 5.18 -7.15
CA SER A 133 -2.50 6.37 -6.86
C SER A 133 -2.65 7.33 -8.05
N SER A 134 -1.73 7.35 -9.01
CA SER A 134 -1.80 8.31 -10.14
C SER A 134 -2.93 8.00 -11.14
N THR A 135 -3.55 6.83 -11.04
CA THR A 135 -4.80 6.51 -11.76
C THR A 135 -6.04 7.09 -11.05
N GLN A 136 -5.96 7.50 -9.77
CA GLN A 136 -7.05 8.15 -9.02
C GLN A 136 -6.53 9.16 -7.99
N ASN A 137 -6.71 10.45 -8.29
CA ASN A 137 -6.55 11.65 -7.45
C ASN A 137 -5.23 11.83 -6.64
N PRO A 138 -4.41 12.87 -6.94
CA PRO A 138 -3.11 13.11 -6.30
C PRO A 138 -3.17 13.71 -4.87
N THR A 139 -4.35 13.94 -4.32
CA THR A 139 -4.57 14.84 -3.17
C THR A 139 -3.93 14.36 -1.86
N ILE A 140 -3.76 13.05 -1.67
CA ILE A 140 -3.17 12.52 -0.44
C ILE A 140 -1.64 12.74 -0.44
N LEU A 141 -0.94 12.57 -1.57
CA LEU A 141 0.52 12.78 -1.66
C LEU A 141 0.93 14.26 -1.70
N SER A 142 0.07 15.17 -2.17
CA SER A 142 0.35 16.61 -2.14
C SER A 142 0.35 17.18 -0.72
N ALA A 143 -0.37 16.57 0.22
CA ALA A 143 -0.26 16.90 1.65
C ALA A 143 1.08 16.44 2.26
N PHE A 144 1.76 15.48 1.64
CA PHE A 144 3.01 14.87 2.13
C PHE A 144 4.27 15.33 1.38
N SER A 145 4.14 16.18 0.36
CA SER A 145 5.28 16.64 -0.45
C SER A 145 5.88 17.96 0.05
N ASN A 146 5.40 18.53 1.15
CA ASN A 146 5.76 19.91 1.51
C ASN A 146 6.07 20.11 3.00
N GLU A 147 7.03 19.36 3.55
CA GLU A 147 7.81 19.83 4.69
C GLU A 147 9.13 19.07 4.76
N GLY A 148 10.23 19.69 4.32
CA GLY A 148 11.55 19.10 4.51
C GLY A 148 12.65 19.47 3.52
N ASP A 149 12.69 20.69 2.97
CA ASP A 149 13.97 21.20 2.45
C ASP A 149 14.07 22.72 2.61
N LYS A 150 14.63 23.16 3.75
CA LYS A 150 14.89 24.57 4.05
C LYS A 150 16.30 24.72 4.62
N LYS A 151 17.27 24.97 3.73
CA LYS A 151 18.56 25.73 3.87
C LYS A 151 19.57 25.14 2.87
N ARG A 152 20.24 25.88 1.97
CA ARG A 152 20.89 27.20 2.12
C ARG A 152 21.24 27.80 0.74
N ASN A 153 20.98 29.10 0.62
CA ASN A 153 21.59 30.20 -0.16
C ASN A 153 22.60 29.98 -1.30
N GLY A 154 22.46 30.87 -2.30
CA GLY A 154 23.54 31.47 -3.10
C GLY A 154 23.16 31.63 -4.58
N GLU A 155 22.36 32.64 -4.94
CA GLU A 155 22.79 33.86 -5.66
C GLU A 155 23.44 33.64 -7.05
N GLY A 156 22.87 34.24 -8.10
CA GLY A 156 23.61 34.49 -9.35
C GLY A 156 22.83 34.47 -10.68
N SER A 157 21.98 35.48 -10.89
CA SER A 157 21.73 36.25 -12.13
C SER A 157 21.74 35.62 -13.55
N SER A 158 20.62 35.86 -14.26
CA SER A 158 20.47 36.18 -15.71
C SER A 158 20.87 35.08 -16.72
N SER A 159 20.27 34.87 -17.89
CA SER A 159 19.40 35.62 -18.79
C SER A 159 18.88 34.62 -19.84
N ASN A 160 17.69 34.85 -20.38
CA ASN A 160 17.26 34.27 -21.68
C ASN A 160 18.00 35.03 -22.80
N PRO A 161 18.25 34.45 -24.01
CA PRO A 161 17.16 34.28 -24.98
C PRO A 161 17.29 33.17 -26.05
N THR A 162 16.11 32.83 -26.59
CA THR A 162 15.73 32.36 -27.94
C THR A 162 16.74 31.74 -28.94
N SER A 163 16.24 30.68 -29.58
CA SER A 163 16.09 30.45 -31.04
C SER A 163 16.86 29.29 -31.71
N ALA A 164 16.06 28.57 -32.51
CA ALA A 164 16.33 28.09 -33.88
C ALA A 164 16.58 26.57 -34.10
N THR A 165 15.72 26.02 -34.97
CA THR A 165 15.95 24.99 -36.03
C THR A 165 16.42 23.59 -35.59
N GLY A 166 15.86 22.47 -36.04
CA GLY A 166 15.06 22.15 -37.22
C GLY A 166 15.63 20.87 -37.86
N ALA A 167 14.83 19.80 -37.99
CA ALA A 167 14.95 18.66 -38.93
C ALA A 167 14.02 17.53 -38.42
N ASN A 168 12.78 17.42 -38.88
CA ASN A 168 12.32 16.80 -40.13
C ASN A 168 12.53 15.28 -40.18
N PHE A 169 11.44 14.52 -40.05
CA PHE A 169 11.18 13.29 -40.79
C PHE A 169 9.65 13.13 -40.95
N GLY A 170 9.15 13.38 -42.16
CA GLY A 170 7.82 12.94 -42.60
C GLY A 170 7.74 11.41 -42.61
N GLY A 171 6.59 10.81 -42.31
CA GLY A 171 5.49 10.56 -43.26
C GLY A 171 5.67 9.14 -43.82
N ASN A 172 4.71 8.23 -43.89
CA ASN A 172 3.25 8.32 -43.87
C ASN A 172 2.67 6.93 -43.53
N ASP A 173 1.40 6.96 -43.12
CA ASP A 173 0.32 6.00 -43.42
C ASP A 173 0.54 4.49 -43.17
N ASP A 174 -0.30 3.88 -42.33
CA ASP A 174 -1.43 3.15 -42.92
C ASP A 174 -2.54 2.77 -41.93
N LEU A 175 -3.73 2.84 -42.48
CA LEU A 175 -5.05 2.70 -41.89
C LEU A 175 -5.53 1.26 -42.11
N LYS A 176 -5.91 0.50 -41.07
CA LYS A 176 -6.98 -0.50 -41.24
C LYS A 176 -7.61 -1.00 -39.95
N LYS A 177 -8.91 -0.69 -39.86
CA LYS A 177 -9.99 -1.43 -39.22
C LYS A 177 -9.73 -2.95 -39.16
N LYS A 178 -9.83 -3.53 -37.96
CA LYS A 178 -10.80 -4.59 -37.64
C LYS A 178 -10.96 -4.74 -36.14
#